data_AF-S7U6C7-F1
#
_entry.id   AF-S7U6C7-F1
#
_cell.length_a   1.000
_cell.length_b   1.000
_cell.length_c   1.000
_cell.angle_alpha   90.00
_cell.angle_beta   90.00
_cell.angle_gamma   90.00
#
_symmetry.space_group_name_H-M   'P 1'
#
loop_
_entity.id
_entity.type
_entity.pdbx_description
1 polymer ?
#
loop_
_entity_poly.entity_id
_entity_poly.type
_entity_poly.pdbx_seq_one_letter_code
_entity_poly.pdbx_strand_id
1 'polypeptide(L)'
;MIDINEFLSALRQHFHIEFLTTDAYIQDLALAQMRLFQLEAYDALHYAIATYHHYDYFATLDGDFVHTLYNQDPDPASITKIIKIA
;
A
#
# COMPACT_ATOMS: atom_id res chain seq x y z
N MET A 1 20.36 21.14 4.25
CA MET A 1 19.54 20.37 3.28
C MET A 1 20.02 18.94 3.40
N ILE A 2 19.18 18.06 3.90
CA ILE A 2 19.53 16.64 4.09
C ILE A 2 19.52 16.00 2.70
N ASP A 3 20.56 15.22 2.37
CA ASP A 3 20.62 14.47 1.13
C ASP A 3 19.55 13.36 1.14
N ILE A 4 18.91 13.09 0.00
CA ILE A 4 17.84 12.08 -0.06
C ILE A 4 18.36 10.69 0.36
N ASN A 5 19.61 10.35 0.03
CA ASN A 5 20.19 9.07 0.41
C ASN A 5 20.50 9.01 1.91
N GLU A 6 20.88 10.14 2.50
CA GLU A 6 21.07 10.27 3.95
C GLU A 6 19.74 10.07 4.69
N PHE A 7 18.66 10.69 4.20
CA PHE A 7 17.31 10.51 4.75
C PHE A 7 16.83 9.05 4.65
N LEU A 8 16.94 8.43 3.47
CA LEU A 8 16.52 7.03 3.26
C LEU A 8 17.35 6.06 4.11
N SER A 9 18.65 6.33 4.29
CA SER A 9 19.52 5.53 5.14
C SER A 9 19.12 5.64 6.61
N ALA A 10 18.81 6.85 7.09
CA ALA A 10 18.33 7.06 8.44
C ALA A 10 17.00 6.33 8.69
N LEU A 11 16.05 6.37 7.75
CA LEU A 11 14.78 5.65 7.88
C LEU A 11 14.98 4.14 8.02
N ARG A 12 15.81 3.53 7.18
CA ARG A 12 16.14 2.09 7.26
C ARG A 12 16.73 1.72 8.62
N GLN A 13 17.67 2.52 9.10
CA GLN A 13 18.39 2.22 10.35
C GLN A 13 17.51 2.37 11.59
N HIS A 14 16.62 3.37 11.62
CA HIS A 14 15.84 3.69 12.82
C HIS A 14 14.48 3.00 12.89
N PHE A 15 13.86 2.72 11.74
CA PHE A 15 12.49 2.19 11.68
C PHE A 15 12.40 0.76 11.13
N HIS A 16 13.54 0.13 10.80
CA HIS A 16 13.61 -1.23 10.26
C HIS A 16 12.68 -1.43 9.04
N ILE A 17 12.59 -0.43 8.17
CA ILE A 17 11.76 -0.48 6.98
C ILE A 17 12.51 -1.08 5.78
N GLU A 18 11.76 -1.76 4.93
CA GLU A 18 12.21 -2.17 3.60
C GLU A 18 11.63 -1.23 2.53
N PHE A 19 12.42 -0.91 1.50
CA PHE A 19 11.89 -0.22 0.31
C PHE A 19 11.61 -1.25 -0.77
N LEU A 20 10.35 -1.38 -1.14
CA LEU A 20 9.89 -2.32 -2.14
C LEU A 20 9.98 -1.68 -3.53
N THR A 21 10.36 -2.48 -4.53
CA THR A 21 10.35 -2.09 -5.94
C THR A 21 9.09 -2.61 -6.61
N THR A 22 8.64 -1.91 -7.64
CA THR A 22 7.50 -2.34 -8.45
C THR A 22 7.96 -2.98 -9.75
N ASP A 23 7.21 -3.95 -10.23
CA ASP A 23 7.39 -4.56 -11.55
C ASP A 23 6.10 -4.45 -12.38
N ALA A 24 6.12 -5.02 -13.58
CA ALA A 24 4.96 -4.98 -14.48
C ALA A 24 3.71 -5.67 -13.88
N TYR A 25 3.89 -6.73 -13.09
CA TYR A 25 2.76 -7.44 -12.47
C TYR A 25 2.08 -6.57 -11.41
N ILE A 26 2.86 -5.86 -10.59
CA ILE A 26 2.34 -4.93 -9.60
C ILE A 26 1.63 -3.75 -10.29
N GLN A 27 2.15 -3.28 -11.42
CA GLN A 27 1.51 -2.20 -12.19
C GLN A 27 0.17 -2.63 -12.82
N ASP A 28 0.11 -3.84 -13.39
CA ASP A 28 -1.12 -4.41 -13.93
C ASP A 28 -2.17 -4.62 -12.82
N LEU A 29 -1.74 -5.10 -11.66
CA LEU A 29 -2.59 -5.24 -10.48
C LEU A 29 -3.12 -3.88 -10.01
N ALA A 30 -2.26 -2.86 -9.92
CA ALA A 30 -2.66 -1.51 -9.57
C ALA A 30 -3.71 -0.97 -10.55
N LEU A 31 -3.50 -1.14 -11.86
CA LEU A 31 -4.47 -0.71 -12.87
C LEU A 31 -5.83 -1.42 -12.73
N ALA A 32 -5.82 -2.72 -12.38
CA ALA A 32 -7.04 -3.46 -12.10
C ALA A 32 -7.75 -2.91 -10.85
N GLN A 33 -7.00 -2.66 -9.78
CA GLN A 33 -7.51 -2.12 -8.51
C GLN A 33 -8.05 -0.69 -8.66
N MET A 34 -7.43 0.16 -9.46
CA MET A 34 -7.97 1.48 -9.82
C MET A 34 -9.37 1.35 -10.42
N ARG A 35 -9.58 0.39 -11.33
CA ARG A 35 -10.87 0.19 -12.00
C ARG A 35 -11.92 -0.44 -11.07
N LEU A 36 -11.52 -1.44 -10.29
CA LEU A 36 -12.42 -2.20 -9.42
C LEU A 36 -12.87 -1.38 -8.21
N PHE A 37 -11.96 -0.62 -7.61
CA PHE A 37 -12.18 0.08 -6.35
C PHE A 37 -12.24 1.60 -6.51
N GLN A 38 -12.06 2.11 -7.73
CA GLN A 38 -12.03 3.55 -8.02
C GLN A 38 -10.95 4.29 -7.21
N LEU A 39 -9.84 3.62 -6.93
CA LEU A 39 -8.69 4.20 -6.26
C LEU A 39 -7.92 5.12 -7.21
N GLU A 40 -7.35 6.18 -6.64
CA GLU A 40 -6.34 6.99 -7.31
C GLU A 40 -5.09 6.15 -7.63
N ALA A 41 -4.29 6.59 -8.61
CA ALA A 41 -3.21 5.77 -9.15
C ALA A 41 -2.17 5.34 -8.09
N TYR A 42 -1.82 6.23 -7.16
CA TYR A 42 -0.85 5.93 -6.11
C TYR A 42 -1.44 5.08 -4.99
N ASP A 43 -2.71 5.26 -4.66
CA ASP A 43 -3.42 4.43 -3.67
C ASP A 43 -3.54 2.98 -4.15
N ALA A 44 -3.93 2.81 -5.41
CA ALA A 44 -3.96 1.52 -6.05
C ALA A 44 -2.57 0.88 -6.12
N LEU A 45 -1.52 1.67 -6.37
CA LEU A 45 -0.16 1.14 -6.40
C LEU A 45 0.29 0.64 -5.02
N HIS A 46 0.07 1.43 -3.96
CA HIS A 46 0.41 1.01 -2.60
C HIS A 46 -0.38 -0.23 -2.16
N TYR A 47 -1.67 -0.27 -2.49
CA TYR A 47 -2.52 -1.42 -2.19
C TYR A 47 -2.13 -2.67 -2.99
N ALA A 48 -1.74 -2.50 -4.26
CA ALA A 48 -1.25 -3.58 -5.11
C ALA A 48 0.05 -4.18 -4.57
N ILE A 49 0.99 -3.35 -4.12
CA ILE A 49 2.22 -3.80 -3.47
C ILE A 49 1.88 -4.66 -2.25
N ALA A 50 1.01 -4.18 -1.36
CA ALA A 50 0.65 -4.92 -0.15
C ALA A 50 -0.05 -6.26 -0.47
N THR A 51 -0.93 -6.25 -1.47
CA THR A 51 -1.64 -7.45 -1.95
C THR A 51 -0.69 -8.45 -2.61
N TYR A 52 0.21 -7.99 -3.47
CA TYR A 52 1.16 -8.83 -4.20
C TYR A 52 2.13 -9.54 -3.25
N HIS A 53 2.59 -8.84 -2.21
CA HIS A 53 3.48 -9.41 -1.19
C HIS A 53 2.74 -10.18 -0.08
N HIS A 54 1.41 -10.31 -0.18
CA HIS A 54 0.56 -10.99 0.81
C HIS A 54 0.73 -10.44 2.23
N TYR A 55 0.86 -9.11 2.38
CA TYR A 55 0.85 -8.52 3.70
C TYR A 55 -0.55 -8.59 4.31
N ASP A 56 -0.61 -8.90 5.60
CA ASP A 56 -1.89 -8.96 6.33
C ASP A 56 -2.55 -7.58 6.42
N TYR A 57 -1.74 -6.53 6.48
CA TYR A 57 -2.19 -5.17 6.75
C TYR A 57 -1.58 -4.12 5.81
N PHE A 58 -2.41 -3.21 5.34
CA PHE A 58 -2.02 -1.96 4.71
C PHE A 58 -2.39 -0.81 5.65
N ALA A 59 -1.40 -0.18 6.29
CA ALA A 59 -1.61 0.92 7.21
C ALA A 59 -1.46 2.26 6.49
N THR A 60 -2.48 3.13 6.59
CA THR A 60 -2.45 4.47 5.98
C THR A 60 -2.98 5.54 6.92
N LEU A 61 -2.36 6.72 6.88
CA LEU A 61 -2.90 7.96 7.48
C LEU A 61 -3.86 8.68 6.53
N ASP A 62 -3.94 8.21 5.28
CA ASP A 62 -4.74 8.87 4.27
C ASP A 62 -6.24 8.75 4.58
N GLY A 63 -6.86 9.91 4.72
CA GLY A 63 -8.22 10.04 5.17
C GLY A 63 -9.24 9.74 4.08
N ASP A 64 -8.85 9.90 2.82
CA ASP A 64 -9.71 9.74 1.64
C ASP A 64 -9.57 8.36 0.97
N PHE A 65 -8.61 7.54 1.42
CA PHE A 65 -8.44 6.16 0.95
C PHE A 65 -9.77 5.42 1.02
N VAL A 66 -10.27 4.99 -0.14
CA VAL A 66 -11.69 4.73 -0.42
C VAL A 66 -12.40 3.92 0.67
N HIS A 67 -13.52 4.47 1.16
CA HIS A 67 -14.29 3.91 2.29
C HIS A 67 -14.85 2.50 2.10
N THR A 68 -15.12 2.09 0.85
CA THR A 68 -15.72 0.79 0.56
C THR A 68 -14.78 -0.38 0.90
N LEU A 69 -13.48 -0.15 0.97
CA LEU A 69 -12.50 -1.18 1.34
C LEU A 69 -12.36 -1.38 2.86
N TYR A 70 -12.71 -0.38 3.69
CA TYR A 70 -12.70 -0.55 5.15
C TYR A 70 -13.84 -1.44 5.67
N ASN A 71 -14.93 -1.53 4.92
CA ASN A 71 -16.19 -2.14 5.36
C ASN A 71 -16.49 -3.47 4.67
N GLN A 72 -15.55 -4.01 3.87
CA GLN A 72 -15.71 -5.35 3.32
C GLN A 72 -15.53 -6.36 4.45
N ASP A 73 -16.55 -7.19 4.68
CA ASP A 73 -16.39 -8.40 5.49
C ASP A 73 -15.23 -9.19 4.86
N PRO A 74 -14.18 -9.52 5.62
CA PRO A 74 -13.02 -10.18 5.05
C PRO A 74 -13.47 -11.53 4.51
N ASP A 75 -13.47 -11.68 3.18
CA ASP A 75 -13.42 -13.00 2.58
C ASP A 75 -12.17 -13.68 3.17
N PRO A 76 -12.29 -14.85 3.82
CA PRO A 76 -11.16 -15.53 4.45
C PRO A 76 -10.01 -15.83 3.47
N ALA A 77 -10.30 -15.79 2.17
CA ALA A 77 -9.33 -15.93 1.10
C ALA A 77 -8.76 -14.55 0.69
N SER A 78 -7.66 -14.16 1.33
CA SER A 78 -6.61 -13.35 0.69
C SER A 78 -6.87 -11.85 0.44
N ILE A 79 -7.55 -11.14 1.34
CA ILE A 79 -7.65 -9.68 1.25
C ILE A 79 -6.73 -9.01 2.29
N THR A 80 -5.76 -8.23 1.82
CA THR A 80 -4.97 -7.30 2.62
C THR A 80 -5.90 -6.37 3.40
N LYS A 81 -5.83 -6.37 4.74
CA LYS A 81 -6.72 -5.56 5.56
C LYS A 81 -6.22 -4.13 5.66
N ILE A 82 -7.08 -3.14 5.48
CA ILE A 82 -6.67 -1.75 5.62
C ILE A 82 -6.85 -1.31 7.07
N ILE A 83 -5.79 -0.75 7.65
CA ILE A 83 -5.82 -0.10 8.96
C ILE A 83 -5.64 1.40 8.74
N LYS A 84 -6.66 2.18 9.09
CA LYS A 84 -6.50 3.62 9.22
C LYS A 84 -5.79 3.94 10.52
N ILE A 85 -4.62 4.55 10.43
CA ILE A 85 -3.93 5.11 11.60
C ILE A 85 -4.49 6.53 11.80
N ALA A 86 -4.92 6.85 13.01
CA ALA A 86 -5.55 8.12 13.37
C ALA A 86 -4.57 9.05 14.09
#